data_AF-A0A4Q3HPM6-F1
#
_entry.id   AF-A0A4Q3HPM6-F1
#
_cell.length_a   1.000
_cell.length_b   1.000
_cell.length_c   1.000
_cell.angle_alpha   90.00
_cell.angle_beta   90.00
_cell.angle_gamma   90.00
#
_symmetry.space_group_name_H-M   'P 1'
#
loop_
_entity.id
_entity.type
_entity.pdbx_description
1 polymer ?
#
loop_
_entity_poly.entity_id
_entity_poly.type
_entity_poly.pdbx_seq_one_letter_code
_entity_poly.pdbx_strand_id
1 'polypeptide(L)' 'MLNIVVPMAGHGSRFAKAGYTLPKPLLPVHDVAMIRLVIENL' A
#
# COMPACT_ATOMS: atom_id res chain seq x y z
N MET A 1 -9.05 0.23 24.38
CA MET A 1 -8.17 0.81 23.35
C MET A 1 -8.12 -0.16 22.19
N LEU A 2 -8.38 0.29 20.96
CA LEU A 2 -8.33 -0.56 19.76
C LEU A 2 -7.01 -0.32 19.03
N ASN A 3 -6.26 -1.39 18.77
CA ASN A 3 -5.03 -1.35 18.01
C ASN A 3 -5.24 -2.12 16.70
N ILE A 4 -4.90 -1.50 15.57
CA ILE A 4 -5.05 -2.09 14.24
C ILE A 4 -3.66 -2.29 13.64
N VAL A 5 -3.40 -3.50 13.14
CA VAL A 5 -2.14 -3.85 12.48
C VAL A 5 -2.43 -4.12 11.00
N VAL A 6 -1.77 -3.39 10.11
CA VAL A 6 -1.90 -3.54 8.66
C VAL A 6 -0.61 -4.16 8.10
N PRO A 7 -0.64 -5.42 7.62
CA PRO A 7 0.55 -6.06 7.07
C PRO A 7 0.92 -5.48 5.70
N MET A 8 2.16 -5.01 5.57
CA MET A 8 2.69 -4.39 4.34
C MET A 8 3.91 -5.11 3.76
N ALA A 9 4.24 -6.31 4.25
CA ALA A 9 5.45 -7.06 3.88
C ALA A 9 5.33 -7.87 2.56
N GLY A 10 4.22 -7.76 1.84
CA GLY A 10 4.01 -8.50 0.60
C GLY A 10 4.90 -8.00 -0.54
N HIS A 11 5.54 -8.93 -1.26
CA HIS A 11 6.50 -8.61 -2.33
C HIS A 11 5.91 -7.83 -3.52
N GLY A 12 4.59 -7.78 -3.65
CA GLY A 12 3.93 -7.06 -4.75
C GLY A 12 4.35 -7.57 -6.13
N SER A 13 4.63 -8.88 -6.29
CA SER A 13 5.32 -9.43 -7.47
C SER A 13 4.67 -9.08 -8.82
N ARG A 14 3.35 -8.89 -8.88
CA ARG A 14 2.66 -8.43 -10.10
C ARG A 14 3.00 -6.97 -10.44
N PHE A 15 3.11 -6.11 -9.43
CA PHE A 15 3.53 -4.71 -9.59
C PHE A 15 5.02 -4.63 -9.91
N ALA A 16 5.87 -5.40 -9.21
CA ALA A 16 7.30 -5.45 -9.53
C ALA A 16 7.54 -5.92 -10.98
N LYS A 17 6.84 -6.98 -11.44
CA LYS A 17 6.90 -7.44 -12.84
C LYS A 17 6.40 -6.40 -13.86
N ALA A 18 5.51 -5.52 -13.45
CA ALA A 18 5.01 -4.42 -14.28
C ALA A 18 5.94 -3.18 -14.27
N GLY A 19 7.10 -3.25 -13.60
CA GLY A 19 8.10 -2.18 -13.60
C GLY A 19 7.94 -1.14 -12.48
N TYR A 20 7.01 -1.36 -11.55
CA TYR A 20 6.87 -0.48 -10.39
C TYR A 20 8.04 -0.68 -9.41
N THR A 21 8.69 0.43 -9.04
CA THR A 21 9.86 0.43 -8.15
C THR A 21 9.48 0.58 -6.68
N LEU A 22 8.33 1.19 -6.40
CA LEU A 22 7.81 1.33 -5.04
C LEU A 22 7.03 0.08 -4.61
N PRO A 23 7.09 -0.30 -3.32
CA PRO A 23 6.21 -1.32 -2.76
C PRO A 23 4.74 -0.98 -3.01
N LYS A 24 3.89 -2.00 -3.24
CA LYS A 24 2.47 -1.82 -3.53
C LYS A 24 1.76 -0.80 -2.60
N PRO A 25 1.91 -0.85 -1.27
CA PRO A 25 1.21 0.08 -0.37
C PRO A 25 1.58 1.56 -0.56
N LEU A 26 2.74 1.84 -1.15
CA LEU A 26 3.26 3.19 -1.38
C LEU A 26 3.00 3.70 -2.80
N LEU A 27 2.41 2.88 -3.67
CA LEU A 27 2.05 3.32 -5.01
C LEU A 27 0.99 4.42 -4.93
N PRO A 28 1.11 5.48 -5.75
CA PRO A 28 0.15 6.56 -5.76
C PRO A 28 -1.18 6.11 -6.37
N VAL A 29 -2.28 6.49 -5.74
CA VAL A 29 -3.66 6.37 -6.19
C VAL A 29 -4.28 7.75 -5.95
N HIS A 30 -4.67 8.45 -7.02
CA HIS A 30 -5.12 9.86 -6.94
C HIS A 30 -4.14 10.76 -6.15
N ASP A 31 -2.85 10.70 -6.53
CA ASP A 31 -1.76 11.49 -5.94
C ASP A 31 -1.48 11.25 -4.44
N VAL A 32 -2.10 10.24 -3.84
CA VAL A 32 -1.80 9.80 -2.47
C VAL A 32 -1.36 8.35 -2.42
N ALA A 33 -0.52 7.99 -1.45
CA ALA A 33 -0.12 6.59 -1.28
C ALA A 33 -1.33 5.69 -1.02
N MET A 34 -1.41 4.53 -1.67
CA MET A 34 -2.50 3.55 -1.52
C MET A 34 -2.84 3.26 -0.05
N ILE A 35 -1.83 3.14 0.83
CA ILE A 35 -2.05 2.89 2.26
C ILE A 35 -2.83 4.00 2.97
N ARG A 36 -2.70 5.26 2.53
CA ARG A 36 -3.43 6.40 3.12
C ARG A 36 -4.93 6.21 2.99
N LEU A 37 -5.39 5.77 1.82
CA LEU A 37 -6.80 5.49 1.58
C LEU A 37 -7.33 4.40 2.51
N VAL A 38 -6.52 3.37 2.80
CA VAL A 38 -6.90 2.31 3.76
C VAL A 38 -7.08 2.89 5.15
N ILE A 39 -6.13 3.71 5.63
CA ILE A 39 -6.17 4.31 6.97
C ILE A 39 -7.34 5.30 7.12
N GLU A 40 -7.65 6.08 6.09
CA GLU A 40 -8.77 7.04 6.10
C GLU A 40 -10.15 6.35 6.06
N ASN A 41 -10.21 5.05 5.76
CA ASN A 41 -11.43 4.23 5.78
C ASN A 41 -11.55 3.31 7.00
N LEU A 42 -10.63 3.40 7.97
CA LEU A 42 -10.72 2.69 9.26
C LEU A 42 -11.72 3.39 10.19
#